data_AF-A0A1V3PSV4-F1
#
_entry.id   AF-A0A1V3PSV4-F1
#
_cell.length_a   1.000
_cell.length_b   1.000
_cell.length_c   1.000
_cell.angle_alpha   90.00
_cell.angle_beta   90.00
_cell.angle_gamma   90.00
#
_symmetry.space_group_name_H-M   'P 1'
#
loop_
_entity.id
_entity.type
_entity.pdbx_description
1 polymer ?
#
loop_
_entity_poly.entity_id
_entity_poly.type
_entity_poly.pdbx_seq_one_letter_code
_entity_poly.pdbx_strand_id
1 'polypeptide(L)'
;MFSPMFKAAVDSAMSQPVADDRTRLLLGAMRGGTDSEVFFVFPLLFPRRIIDGAQNAHVCVAEISSSMDNGKEYLATAPAEQEDFPHVHAKKIRSDTVRLITCLDQYYANGQLRFPSPQSN
;
A
#
# COMPACT_ATOMS: atom_id res chain seq x y z
N MET A 1 6.25 15.57 2.95
CA MET A 1 6.57 15.73 1.51
C MET A 1 7.42 14.55 1.10
N PHE A 2 7.16 13.90 -0.03
CA PHE A 2 8.00 12.78 -0.50
C PHE A 2 9.31 13.30 -1.08
N SER A 3 10.42 12.62 -0.80
CA SER A 3 11.69 12.89 -1.45
C SER A 3 11.60 12.63 -2.96
N PRO A 4 12.37 13.35 -3.80
CA PRO A 4 12.41 13.09 -5.24
C PRO A 4 12.80 11.65 -5.58
N MET A 5 13.72 11.07 -4.80
CA MET A 5 14.17 9.68 -4.98
C MET A 5 13.04 8.68 -4.71
N PHE A 6 12.34 8.82 -3.58
CA PHE A 6 11.23 7.92 -3.26
C PHE A 6 10.10 8.04 -4.28
N LYS A 7 9.75 9.27 -4.68
CA LYS A 7 8.76 9.52 -5.72
C LYS A 7 9.15 8.85 -7.04
N ALA A 8 10.39 9.04 -7.50
CA ALA A 8 10.87 8.43 -8.74
C ALA A 8 10.83 6.89 -8.67
N ALA A 9 11.18 6.30 -7.53
CA ALA A 9 11.10 4.85 -7.32
C ALA A 9 9.67 4.33 -7.40
N VAL A 10 8.71 5.02 -6.75
CA VAL A 10 7.28 4.67 -6.82
C VAL A 10 6.74 4.84 -8.24
N ASP A 11 7.02 5.96 -8.89
CA ASP A 11 6.56 6.22 -10.27
C ASP A 11 7.10 5.16 -11.24
N SER A 12 8.39 4.80 -11.11
CA SER A 12 9.02 3.74 -11.92
C SER A 12 8.42 2.36 -11.66
N ALA A 13 7.95 2.08 -10.45
CA ALA A 13 7.29 0.83 -10.14
C ALA A 13 5.88 0.80 -10.75
N MET A 14 5.12 1.90 -10.59
CA MET A 14 3.77 2.03 -11.10
C MET A 14 3.69 2.09 -12.63
N SER A 15 4.79 2.43 -13.32
CA SER A 15 4.88 2.37 -14.79
C SER A 15 5.07 0.96 -15.34
N GLN A 16 5.38 -0.04 -14.50
CA GLN A 16 5.62 -1.40 -14.98
C GLN A 16 4.31 -2.08 -15.39
N PRO A 17 4.23 -2.69 -16.60
CA PRO A 17 3.04 -3.41 -17.05
C PRO A 17 2.96 -4.84 -16.50
N VAL A 18 4.10 -5.42 -16.12
CA VAL A 18 4.23 -6.77 -15.56
C VAL A 18 4.12 -6.72 -14.03
N ALA A 19 3.31 -7.61 -13.47
CA ALA A 19 3.03 -7.68 -12.03
C ALA A 19 4.32 -7.88 -11.21
N ASP A 20 5.09 -8.93 -11.51
CA ASP A 20 6.34 -9.25 -10.81
C ASP A 20 7.33 -8.08 -10.76
N ASP A 21 7.53 -7.37 -11.89
CA ASP A 21 8.44 -6.22 -11.94
C ASP A 21 7.90 -5.02 -11.16
N ARG A 22 6.60 -4.73 -11.27
CA ARG A 22 5.94 -3.70 -10.46
C ARG A 22 6.13 -3.99 -8.99
N THR A 23 5.82 -5.20 -8.56
CA THR A 23 5.88 -5.66 -7.18
C THR A 23 7.30 -5.58 -6.66
N ARG A 24 8.28 -6.13 -7.39
CA ARG A 24 9.70 -6.04 -7.03
C ARG A 24 10.17 -4.60 -6.84
N LEU A 25 9.80 -3.69 -7.75
CA LEU A 25 10.18 -2.27 -7.66
C LEU A 25 9.45 -1.55 -6.53
N LEU A 26 8.16 -1.82 -6.30
CA LEU A 26 7.39 -1.26 -5.19
C LEU A 26 7.99 -1.70 -3.85
N LEU A 27 8.29 -2.98 -3.68
CA LEU A 27 8.95 -3.49 -2.48
C LEU A 27 10.34 -2.86 -2.28
N GLY A 28 11.08 -2.62 -3.37
CA GLY A 28 12.33 -1.86 -3.34
C GLY A 28 12.14 -0.43 -2.85
N ALA A 29 11.13 0.29 -3.38
CA ALA A 29 10.78 1.63 -2.95
C ALA A 29 10.37 1.66 -1.47
N MET A 30 9.54 0.71 -1.01
CA MET A 30 9.14 0.61 0.39
C MET A 30 10.30 0.25 1.32
N ARG A 31 11.36 -0.38 0.83
CA ARG A 31 12.58 -0.65 1.61
C ARG A 31 13.48 0.59 1.71
N GLY A 32 13.58 1.36 0.62
CA GLY A 32 14.43 2.54 0.54
C GLY A 32 13.81 3.83 1.07
N GLY A 33 12.48 3.92 1.14
CA GLY A 33 11.77 5.08 1.69
C GLY A 33 11.91 5.22 3.20
N THR A 34 11.80 6.44 3.70
CA THR A 34 11.69 6.76 5.13
C THR A 34 10.39 6.24 5.73
N ASP A 35 10.29 6.18 7.06
CA ASP A 35 9.08 5.66 7.72
C ASP A 35 7.84 6.50 7.40
N SER A 36 7.99 7.83 7.42
CA SER A 36 6.92 8.75 7.04
C SER A 36 6.52 8.60 5.58
N GLU A 37 7.48 8.42 4.67
CA GLU A 37 7.16 8.20 3.25
C GLU A 37 6.37 6.89 3.06
N VAL A 38 6.80 5.79 3.66
CA VAL A 38 6.08 4.51 3.56
C VAL A 38 4.69 4.60 4.18
N PHE A 39 4.54 5.34 5.28
CA PHE A 39 3.23 5.54 5.89
C PHE A 39 2.30 6.38 5.00
N PHE A 40 2.75 7.55 4.55
CA PHE A 40 1.90 8.51 3.83
C PHE A 40 1.68 8.15 2.35
N VAL A 41 2.47 7.24 1.77
CA VAL A 41 2.28 6.80 0.38
C VAL A 41 1.07 5.87 0.23
N PHE A 42 0.64 5.22 1.32
CA PHE A 42 -0.44 4.23 1.32
C PHE A 42 -1.70 4.67 0.56
N PRO A 43 -2.35 5.82 0.87
CA PRO A 43 -3.57 6.24 0.17
C PRO A 43 -3.34 6.60 -1.30
N LEU A 44 -2.08 6.83 -1.72
CA LEU A 44 -1.72 7.11 -3.11
C LEU A 44 -1.53 5.83 -3.92
N LEU A 45 -0.90 4.81 -3.34
CA LEU A 45 -0.74 3.50 -3.97
C LEU A 45 -2.06 2.73 -4.03
N PHE A 46 -2.86 2.83 -2.97
CA PHE A 46 -4.11 2.09 -2.82
C PHE A 46 -5.28 3.07 -2.61
N PRO A 47 -5.67 3.81 -3.65
CA PRO A 47 -6.78 4.73 -3.56
C PRO A 47 -8.07 3.97 -3.27
N ARG A 48 -9.05 4.64 -2.65
CA ARG A 48 -10.32 4.05 -2.19
C ARG A 48 -10.98 3.10 -3.20
N ARG A 49 -11.04 3.45 -4.48
CA ARG A 49 -11.61 2.59 -5.55
C ARG A 49 -10.96 1.20 -5.64
N ILE A 50 -9.67 1.11 -5.36
CA ILE A 50 -8.91 -0.15 -5.37
C ILE A 50 -9.24 -0.95 -4.11
N ILE A 51 -9.25 -0.28 -2.95
CA ILE A 51 -9.62 -0.88 -1.67
C ILE A 51 -11.05 -1.44 -1.72
N ASP A 52 -12.03 -0.62 -2.11
CA ASP A 52 -13.43 -1.01 -2.23
C ASP A 52 -13.59 -2.16 -3.25
N GLY A 53 -12.89 -2.09 -4.39
CA GLY A 53 -12.90 -3.14 -5.40
C GLY A 53 -12.38 -4.48 -4.90
N ALA A 54 -11.25 -4.48 -4.19
CA ALA A 54 -10.67 -5.68 -3.59
C ALA A 54 -11.57 -6.26 -2.48
N GLN A 55 -12.12 -5.40 -1.62
CA GLN A 55 -13.02 -5.82 -0.55
C GLN A 55 -14.31 -6.43 -1.09
N ASN A 56 -14.94 -5.81 -2.10
CA ASN A 56 -16.14 -6.35 -2.73
C ASN A 56 -15.88 -7.71 -3.40
N ALA A 57 -14.70 -7.87 -4.00
CA ALA A 57 -14.25 -9.14 -4.55
C ALA A 57 -13.76 -10.15 -3.50
N HIS A 58 -13.77 -9.79 -2.22
CA HIS A 58 -13.29 -10.61 -1.09
C HIS A 58 -11.82 -11.05 -1.23
N VAL A 59 -10.97 -10.22 -1.83
CA VAL A 59 -9.53 -10.48 -1.99
C VAL A 59 -8.70 -9.53 -1.12
N CYS A 60 -7.59 -10.04 -0.58
CA CYS A 60 -6.65 -9.28 0.26
C CYS A 60 -7.29 -8.57 1.46
N VAL A 61 -8.43 -9.06 1.96
CA VAL A 61 -9.24 -8.38 2.98
C VAL A 61 -8.46 -8.19 4.28
N ALA A 62 -7.68 -9.18 4.69
CA ALA A 62 -6.88 -9.12 5.91
C ALA A 62 -5.73 -8.11 5.81
N GLU A 63 -5.07 -8.06 4.66
CA GLU A 63 -3.96 -7.15 4.36
C GLU A 63 -4.44 -5.70 4.25
N ILE A 64 -5.60 -5.51 3.61
CA ILE A 64 -6.28 -4.22 3.52
C ILE A 64 -6.66 -3.75 4.92
N SER A 65 -7.30 -4.60 5.72
CA SER A 65 -7.69 -4.24 7.10
C SER A 65 -6.47 -3.83 7.92
N SER A 66 -5.41 -4.65 7.90
CA SER A 66 -4.17 -4.38 8.66
C SER A 66 -3.56 -3.04 8.27
N SER A 67 -3.57 -2.71 6.97
CA SER A 67 -3.02 -1.44 6.48
C SER A 67 -3.91 -0.24 6.82
N MET A 68 -5.24 -0.40 6.70
CA MET A 68 -6.20 0.62 7.11
C MET A 68 -6.15 0.89 8.61
N ASP A 69 -5.91 -0.14 9.42
CA ASP A 69 -5.85 -0.01 10.88
C ASP A 69 -4.66 0.85 11.31
N ASN A 70 -3.53 0.84 10.58
CA ASN A 70 -2.44 1.81 10.81
C ASN A 70 -2.91 3.27 10.62
N GLY A 71 -3.75 3.53 9.61
CA GLY A 71 -4.31 4.86 9.37
C GLY A 71 -5.34 5.26 10.43
N LYS A 72 -6.18 4.33 10.88
CA LYS A 72 -7.14 4.58 11.96
C LYS A 72 -6.42 4.86 13.28
N GLU A 73 -5.38 4.09 13.58
CA GLU A 73 -4.57 4.24 14.78
C GLU A 73 -3.90 5.63 14.79
N TYR A 74 -3.25 6.02 13.68
CA TYR A 74 -2.70 7.37 13.51
C TYR A 74 -3.72 8.48 13.73
N LEU A 75 -4.94 8.34 13.18
CA LEU A 75 -6.00 9.34 13.34
C LEU A 75 -6.55 9.40 14.77
N ALA A 76 -6.43 8.31 15.54
CA ALA A 76 -6.81 8.25 16.94
C ALA A 76 -5.69 8.70 17.88
N THR A 77 -4.43 8.70 17.43
CA THR A 77 -3.27 9.20 18.16
C THR A 77 -3.40 10.71 18.43
N ALA A 78 -2.98 11.14 19.63
CA ALA A 78 -3.04 12.54 20.02
C ALA A 78 -2.22 13.41 19.03
N PRO A 79 -2.68 14.63 18.69
CA PRO A 79 -1.98 15.45 17.69
C PRO A 79 -0.49 15.68 17.96
N ALA A 80 -0.09 15.77 19.23
CA ALA A 80 1.30 15.94 19.63
C ALA A 80 2.18 14.69 19.36
N GLU A 81 1.57 13.52 19.21
CA GLU A 81 2.23 12.22 19.00
C GLU A 81 2.15 11.75 17.54
N GLN A 82 1.33 12.41 16.71
CA GLN A 82 1.14 12.03 15.32
C GLN A 82 2.41 12.18 14.48
N GLU A 83 3.25 13.16 14.77
CA GLU A 83 4.52 13.36 14.06
C GLU A 83 5.45 12.14 14.17
N ASP A 84 5.53 11.55 15.36
CA ASP A 84 6.39 10.40 15.65
C ASP A 84 5.75 9.05 15.31
N PHE A 85 4.42 9.00 15.10
CA PHE A 85 3.68 7.77 14.85
C PHE A 85 4.30 6.89 13.75
N PRO A 86 4.65 7.41 12.54
CA PRO A 86 5.25 6.59 11.50
C PRO A 86 6.56 5.94 11.94
N HIS A 87 7.36 6.62 12.76
CA HIS A 87 8.64 6.11 13.27
C HIS A 87 8.43 5.04 14.34
N VAL A 88 7.52 5.27 15.29
CA VAL A 88 7.20 4.31 16.36
C VAL A 88 6.62 3.01 15.80
N HIS A 89 5.75 3.11 14.79
CA HIS A 89 5.06 1.97 14.19
C HIS A 89 5.70 1.46 12.90
N ALA A 90 6.88 1.96 12.53
CA ALA A 90 7.55 1.74 11.24
C ALA A 90 7.61 0.27 10.81
N LYS A 91 8.01 -0.62 11.74
CA LYS A 91 8.13 -2.06 11.47
C LYS A 91 6.79 -2.68 11.07
N LYS A 92 5.71 -2.34 11.80
CA LYS A 92 4.35 -2.84 11.52
C LYS A 92 3.86 -2.27 10.19
N ILE A 93 3.95 -0.96 9.99
CA ILE A 93 3.52 -0.26 8.77
C ILE A 93 4.21 -0.87 7.54
N ARG A 94 5.52 -1.06 7.57
CA ARG A 94 6.28 -1.68 6.46
C ARG A 94 5.83 -3.11 6.21
N SER A 95 5.69 -3.91 7.26
CA SER A 95 5.23 -5.30 7.15
C SER A 95 3.83 -5.40 6.54
N ASP A 96 2.90 -4.55 6.97
CA ASP A 96 1.52 -4.53 6.45
C ASP A 96 1.48 -4.08 4.98
N THR A 97 2.24 -3.02 4.66
CA THR A 97 2.35 -2.50 3.29
C THR A 97 2.93 -3.55 2.34
N VAL A 98 4.00 -4.25 2.76
CA VAL A 98 4.61 -5.34 1.98
C VAL A 98 3.61 -6.47 1.74
N ARG A 99 2.89 -6.90 2.79
CA ARG A 99 1.87 -7.96 2.65
C ARG A 99 0.77 -7.57 1.69
N LEU A 100 0.29 -6.32 1.75
CA LEU A 100 -0.72 -5.84 0.83
C LEU A 100 -0.22 -5.77 -0.61
N ILE A 101 0.99 -5.25 -0.86
CA ILE A 101 1.61 -5.22 -2.19
C ILE A 101 1.68 -6.64 -2.76
N THR A 102 2.21 -7.59 -1.99
CA THR A 102 2.37 -8.99 -2.42
C THR A 102 1.03 -9.68 -2.65
N CYS A 103 0.00 -9.37 -1.86
CA CYS A 103 -1.33 -9.94 -2.11
C CYS A 103 -1.96 -9.39 -3.41
N LEU A 104 -1.88 -8.08 -3.61
CA LEU A 104 -2.46 -7.43 -4.79
C LEU A 104 -1.73 -7.77 -6.10
N ASP A 105 -0.47 -8.18 -6.03
CA ASP A 105 0.33 -8.69 -7.14
C ASP A 105 -0.41 -9.73 -7.99
N GLN A 106 -1.08 -10.68 -7.33
CA GLN A 106 -1.80 -11.78 -7.97
C GLN A 106 -2.98 -11.33 -8.85
N TYR A 107 -3.41 -10.08 -8.67
CA TYR A 107 -4.55 -9.48 -9.36
C TYR A 107 -4.11 -8.42 -10.38
N TYR A 108 -2.81 -8.22 -10.58
CA TYR A 108 -2.31 -7.31 -11.61
C TYR A 108 -2.28 -7.97 -12.98
N ALA A 109 -2.94 -7.34 -13.95
CA ALA A 109 -2.92 -7.73 -15.35
C ALA A 109 -2.82 -6.50 -16.25
N ASN A 110 -1.82 -6.48 -17.14
CA ASN A 110 -1.56 -5.39 -18.08
C ASN A 110 -1.48 -4.01 -17.40
N GLY A 111 -0.72 -3.93 -16.31
CA GLY A 111 -0.52 -2.70 -15.54
C GLY A 111 -1.73 -2.21 -14.70
N GLN A 112 -2.80 -3.00 -14.62
CA GLN A 112 -4.03 -2.65 -13.91
C GLN A 112 -4.45 -3.74 -12.93
N LEU A 113 -5.01 -3.36 -11.78
CA LEU A 113 -5.64 -4.33 -10.88
C LEU A 113 -6.96 -4.79 -11.48
N ARG A 114 -7.14 -6.11 -11.53
CA ARG A 114 -8.35 -6.77 -12.02
C ARG A 114 -8.82 -7.75 -10.97
N PHE A 115 -9.88 -7.35 -10.27
CA PHE A 115 -10.49 -8.19 -9.27
C PHE A 115 -11.55 -9.10 -9.91
N PRO A 116 -11.70 -10.33 -9.41
CA PRO A 116 -12.79 -11.19 -9.85
C PRO A 116 -14.13 -10.53 -9.52
N SER A 117 -15.09 -10.63 -10.44
CA SER A 117 -16.46 -10.22 -10.13
C SER A 117 -17.03 -11.14 -9.06
N PRO A 118 -17.76 -10.62 -8.06
CA PRO A 118 -18.46 -11.47 -7.11
C PRO A 118 -19.39 -12.41 -7.90
N GLN A 119 -19.20 -13.73 -7.76
CA GLN A 119 -20.16 -14.69 -8.31
C GLN A 119 -21.48 -14.44 -7.61
N SER A 120 -22.47 -13.98 -8.37
CA SER A 120 -23.85 -13.91 -7.91
C SER A 120 -24.33 -15.35 -7.79
N ASN A 121 -24.42 -15.87 -6.56
CA ASN A 121 -25.21 -17.06 -6.25
C ASN A 121 -26.68 -16.69 -6.16
#